data_AF-A0A409W6Q4-F1
#
_entry.id   AF-A0A409W6Q4-F1
#
_cell.length_a   1.000
_cell.length_b   1.000
_cell.length_c   1.000
_cell.angle_alpha   90.00
_cell.angle_beta   90.00
_cell.angle_gamma   90.00
#
_symmetry.space_group_name_H-M   'P 1'
#
loop_
_entity.id
_entity.type
_entity.pdbx_description
1 polymer ?
#
loop_
_entity_poly.entity_id
_entity_poly.type
_entity_poly.pdbx_seq_one_letter_code
_entity_poly.pdbx_strand_id
1 'polypeptide(L)'
;MSGTRPVANLVEHNQRLFGRLSRALSSGDPVTYVEAVRKLAQFLNNERAYYRDARPEIYQLLMLASKALRQALGIAEDVHIPFDQSAYPENPLVQAYNALLRTVEPFLHHFEDDLRKPLQNFVMGTPSGSARHTPVITPAVQSSTTLPTSSAFDAKKENNHNHDVQMAH
;
A
#
# COMPACT_ATOMS: atom_id res chain seq x y z
N MET A 1 41.13 -20.46 -24.52
CA MET A 1 40.82 -19.79 -23.25
C MET A 1 39.41 -19.24 -23.33
N SER A 2 38.43 -19.99 -22.83
CA SER A 2 37.00 -19.64 -22.94
C SER A 2 36.62 -18.65 -21.84
N GLY A 3 36.52 -17.36 -22.20
CA GLY A 3 36.14 -16.28 -21.29
C GLY A 3 34.62 -16.23 -21.07
N THR A 4 34.09 -17.12 -20.23
CA THR A 4 32.70 -17.04 -19.77
C THR A 4 32.57 -16.09 -18.57
N ARG A 5 32.52 -14.77 -18.80
CA ARG A 5 32.02 -13.81 -17.80
C ARG A 5 31.03 -12.74 -18.33
N PRO A 6 29.88 -13.09 -18.94
CA PRO A 6 28.79 -12.12 -19.17
C PRO A 6 27.70 -12.10 -18.07
N VAL A 7 27.64 -13.11 -17.19
CA VAL A 7 26.49 -13.31 -16.28
C VAL A 7 26.55 -12.49 -14.99
N ALA A 8 27.74 -12.26 -14.42
CA ALA A 8 27.88 -11.52 -13.14
C ALA A 8 27.43 -10.05 -13.26
N ASN A 9 27.77 -9.39 -14.39
CA ASN A 9 27.41 -8.00 -14.63
C ASN A 9 25.89 -7.79 -14.75
N LEU A 10 25.15 -8.79 -15.25
CA LEU A 10 23.70 -8.70 -15.41
C LEU A 10 22.98 -8.77 -14.06
N VAL A 11 23.46 -9.65 -13.15
CA VAL A 11 22.88 -9.80 -11.81
C VAL A 11 23.06 -8.53 -10.99
N GLU A 12 24.27 -7.95 -10.97
CA GLU A 12 24.51 -6.67 -10.27
C GLU A 12 23.69 -5.52 -10.84
N HIS A 13 23.53 -5.47 -12.17
CA HIS A 13 22.69 -4.48 -12.82
C HIS A 13 21.24 -4.60 -12.37
N ASN A 14 20.69 -5.82 -12.34
CA ASN A 14 19.33 -6.09 -11.91
C ASN A 14 19.12 -5.76 -10.42
N GLN A 15 20.09 -6.07 -9.55
CA GLN A 15 20.01 -5.70 -8.13
C GLN A 15 19.96 -4.18 -7.94
N ARG A 16 20.75 -3.42 -8.70
CA ARG A 16 20.68 -1.95 -8.68
C ARG A 16 19.32 -1.45 -9.18
N LEU A 17 18.75 -2.09 -10.19
CA LEU A 17 17.39 -1.79 -10.66
C LEU A 17 16.36 -2.03 -9.56
N PHE A 18 16.40 -3.19 -8.89
CA PHE A 18 15.48 -3.51 -7.79
C PHE A 18 15.57 -2.50 -6.65
N GLY A 19 16.80 -2.13 -6.23
CA GLY A 19 17.00 -1.12 -5.21
C GLY A 19 16.44 0.26 -5.59
N ARG A 20 16.55 0.66 -6.86
CA ARG A 20 15.95 1.91 -7.36
C ARG A 20 14.44 1.85 -7.38
N LEU A 21 13.87 0.75 -7.87
CA LEU A 21 12.41 0.55 -7.92
C LEU A 21 11.81 0.51 -6.52
N SER A 22 12.45 -0.17 -5.57
CA SER A 22 12.01 -0.21 -4.18
C SER A 22 11.90 1.20 -3.58
N ARG A 23 12.95 2.03 -3.72
CA ARG A 23 12.92 3.42 -3.25
C ARG A 23 11.83 4.26 -3.93
N ALA A 24 11.64 4.06 -5.23
CA ALA A 24 10.63 4.76 -6.00
C ALA A 24 9.20 4.38 -5.56
N LEU A 25 8.95 3.10 -5.27
CA LEU A 25 7.66 2.63 -4.75
C LEU A 25 7.39 3.15 -3.33
N SER A 26 8.43 3.30 -2.51
CA SER A 26 8.32 3.83 -1.15
C SER A 26 8.28 5.36 -1.06
N SER A 27 8.35 6.10 -2.17
CA SER A 27 8.42 7.56 -2.14
C SER A 27 7.11 8.22 -1.67
N GLY A 28 5.98 7.53 -1.80
CA GLY A 28 4.64 8.07 -1.55
C GLY A 28 4.13 9.01 -2.65
N ASP A 29 4.93 9.27 -3.70
CA ASP A 29 4.54 10.12 -4.82
C ASP A 29 3.78 9.31 -5.90
N PRO A 30 2.52 9.67 -6.23
CA PRO A 30 1.71 8.94 -7.21
C PRO A 30 2.35 8.82 -8.60
N VAL A 31 3.02 9.87 -9.08
CA VAL A 31 3.63 9.88 -10.42
C VAL A 31 4.82 8.92 -10.47
N THR A 32 5.70 9.02 -9.47
CA THR A 32 6.85 8.14 -9.28
C THR A 32 6.43 6.68 -9.14
N TYR A 33 5.34 6.42 -8.40
CA TYR A 33 4.77 5.09 -8.27
C TYR A 33 4.35 4.52 -9.63
N VAL A 34 3.55 5.26 -10.42
CA VAL A 34 3.10 4.80 -11.75
C VAL A 34 4.28 4.48 -12.65
N GLU A 35 5.30 5.34 -12.69
CA GLU A 35 6.50 5.08 -13.47
C GLU A 35 7.28 3.86 -13.00
N ALA A 36 7.46 3.70 -11.69
CA ALA A 36 8.18 2.56 -11.12
C ALA A 36 7.46 1.25 -11.43
N VAL A 37 6.13 1.21 -11.25
CA VAL A 37 5.29 0.06 -11.57
C VAL A 37 5.35 -0.29 -13.06
N ARG A 38 5.28 0.71 -13.95
CA ARG A 38 5.42 0.48 -15.40
C ARG A 38 6.78 -0.08 -15.78
N LYS A 39 7.87 0.46 -15.22
CA LYS A 39 9.24 -0.04 -15.44
C LYS A 39 9.39 -1.47 -14.92
N LEU A 40 8.82 -1.77 -13.74
CA LEU A 40 8.80 -3.12 -13.19
C LEU A 40 8.03 -4.07 -14.11
N ALA A 41 6.83 -3.70 -14.56
CA ALA A 41 6.04 -4.50 -15.49
C ALA A 41 6.81 -4.77 -16.79
N GLN A 42 7.45 -3.74 -17.38
CA GLN A 42 8.27 -3.91 -18.57
C GLN A 42 9.41 -4.90 -18.37
N PHE A 43 10.09 -4.84 -17.21
CA PHE A 43 11.14 -5.79 -16.86
C PHE A 43 10.61 -7.23 -16.69
N LEU A 44 9.46 -7.37 -16.02
CA LEU A 44 8.81 -8.66 -15.74
C LEU A 44 8.09 -9.29 -16.93
N ASN A 45 7.94 -8.56 -18.03
CA ASN A 45 7.38 -9.09 -19.28
C ASN A 45 8.36 -10.02 -20.04
N ASN A 46 9.52 -10.32 -19.46
CA ASN A 46 10.52 -11.20 -20.03
C ASN A 46 10.73 -12.42 -19.12
N GLU A 47 10.56 -13.62 -19.65
CA GLU A 47 10.77 -14.88 -18.92
C GLU A 47 12.16 -14.96 -18.26
N ARG A 48 13.19 -14.38 -18.91
CA ARG A 48 14.57 -14.36 -18.40
C ARG A 48 14.73 -13.51 -17.13
N ALA A 49 13.74 -12.68 -16.79
CA ALA A 49 13.74 -11.92 -15.54
C ALA A 49 13.53 -12.81 -14.30
N TYR A 50 12.94 -14.00 -14.46
CA TYR A 50 12.55 -14.90 -13.36
C TYR A 50 13.63 -15.93 -13.00
N TYR A 51 14.90 -15.55 -13.10
CA TYR A 51 16.01 -16.38 -12.63
C TYR A 51 15.95 -16.57 -11.11
N ARG A 52 16.52 -17.67 -10.62
CA ARG A 52 16.37 -18.16 -9.23
C ARG A 52 16.56 -17.06 -8.17
N ASP A 53 17.61 -16.26 -8.30
CA ASP A 53 17.97 -15.23 -7.31
C ASP A 53 17.09 -13.97 -7.40
N ALA A 54 16.45 -13.70 -8.55
CA ALA A 54 15.53 -12.57 -8.69
C ALA A 54 14.13 -12.84 -8.16
N ARG A 55 13.65 -14.09 -8.18
CA ARG A 55 12.30 -14.44 -7.72
C ARG A 55 11.92 -13.87 -6.34
N PRO A 56 12.74 -14.01 -5.28
CA PRO A 56 12.41 -13.42 -3.98
C PRO A 56 12.36 -11.88 -4.04
N GLU A 57 13.26 -11.24 -4.79
CA GLU A 57 13.29 -9.78 -4.97
C GLU A 57 12.05 -9.27 -5.72
N ILE A 58 11.66 -9.97 -6.78
CA ILE A 58 10.44 -9.67 -7.55
C ILE A 58 9.23 -9.77 -6.63
N TYR A 59 9.13 -10.84 -5.84
CA TYR A 59 8.05 -11.01 -4.87
C TYR A 59 7.98 -9.84 -3.87
N GLN A 60 9.13 -9.43 -3.31
CA GLN A 60 9.20 -8.28 -2.41
C GLN A 60 8.74 -6.98 -3.07
N LEU A 61 9.15 -6.72 -4.32
CA LEU A 61 8.72 -5.55 -5.08
C LEU A 61 7.21 -5.56 -5.36
N LEU A 62 6.61 -6.72 -5.64
CA LEU A 62 5.15 -6.85 -5.82
C LEU A 62 4.40 -6.54 -4.52
N MET A 63 4.87 -7.06 -3.38
CA MET A 63 4.28 -6.76 -2.08
C MET A 63 4.42 -5.27 -1.72
N LEU A 64 5.58 -4.68 -1.99
CA LEU A 64 5.83 -3.26 -1.76
C LEU A 64 4.95 -2.37 -2.64
N ALA A 65 4.77 -2.72 -3.92
CA ALA A 65 3.87 -2.00 -4.82
C ALA A 65 2.43 -2.03 -4.30
N SER A 66 1.95 -3.18 -3.82
CA SER A 66 0.63 -3.28 -3.19
C SER A 66 0.48 -2.43 -1.95
N LYS A 67 1.48 -2.48 -1.07
CA LYS A 67 1.51 -1.68 0.15
C LYS A 67 1.45 -0.19 -0.18
N ALA A 68 2.29 0.26 -1.11
CA ALA A 68 2.34 1.65 -1.56
C ALA A 68 1.02 2.10 -2.21
N LEU A 69 0.37 1.24 -3.01
CA LEU A 69 -0.96 1.50 -3.55
C LEU A 69 -1.99 1.73 -2.45
N ARG A 70 -2.08 0.82 -1.48
CA ARG A 70 -3.03 0.91 -0.36
C ARG A 70 -2.81 2.17 0.46
N GLN A 71 -1.55 2.47 0.75
CA GLN A 71 -1.16 3.69 1.46
C GLN A 71 -1.59 4.94 0.69
N ALA A 72 -1.36 5.00 -0.62
CA ALA A 72 -1.78 6.13 -1.47
C ALA A 72 -3.31 6.29 -1.55
N LEU A 73 -4.06 5.20 -1.35
CA LEU A 73 -5.53 5.20 -1.31
C LEU A 73 -6.09 5.42 0.12
N GLY A 74 -5.25 5.52 1.14
CA GLY A 74 -5.68 5.66 2.54
C GLY A 74 -6.34 4.41 3.11
N ILE A 75 -6.04 3.23 2.56
CA ILE A 75 -6.58 1.94 2.98
C ILE A 75 -5.57 1.26 3.92
N ALA A 76 -6.03 0.32 4.75
CA ALA A 76 -5.16 -0.52 5.57
C ALA A 76 -4.02 -1.13 4.74
N GLU A 77 -2.79 -0.96 5.22
CA GLU A 77 -1.56 -1.39 4.55
C GLU A 77 -1.37 -2.92 4.51
N ASP A 78 -2.27 -3.67 5.16
CA ASP A 78 -2.20 -5.13 5.21
C ASP A 78 -2.46 -5.73 3.82
N VAL A 79 -1.39 -6.26 3.23
CA VAL A 79 -1.37 -6.88 1.90
C VAL A 79 -2.16 -8.20 1.84
N HIS A 80 -2.46 -8.83 2.98
CA HIS A 80 -3.23 -10.06 3.05
C HIS A 80 -4.74 -9.84 2.94
N ILE A 81 -5.21 -8.61 3.18
CA ILE A 81 -6.63 -8.26 3.02
C ILE A 81 -6.92 -8.13 1.52
N PRO A 82 -7.93 -8.81 0.96
CA PRO A 82 -8.30 -8.64 -0.45
C PRO A 82 -8.50 -7.16 -0.81
N PHE A 83 -7.88 -6.70 -1.89
CA PHE A 83 -8.07 -5.34 -2.40
C PHE A 83 -9.08 -5.36 -3.54
N ASP A 84 -10.24 -4.74 -3.32
CA ASP A 84 -11.28 -4.63 -4.35
C ASP A 84 -10.90 -3.55 -5.38
N GLN A 85 -10.31 -4.00 -6.49
CA GLN A 85 -9.93 -3.14 -7.61
C GLN A 85 -11.15 -2.53 -8.32
N SER A 86 -12.33 -3.16 -8.21
CA SER A 86 -13.55 -2.70 -8.88
C SER A 86 -14.09 -1.40 -8.27
N ALA A 87 -13.72 -1.10 -7.03
CA ALA A 87 -14.03 0.16 -6.36
C ALA A 87 -13.27 1.38 -6.94
N TYR A 88 -12.21 1.15 -7.74
CA TYR A 88 -11.32 2.21 -8.23
C TYR A 88 -10.99 2.09 -9.74
N PRO A 89 -12.01 2.02 -10.63
CA PRO A 89 -11.79 1.71 -12.06
C PRO A 89 -11.00 2.80 -12.81
N GLU A 90 -11.17 4.06 -12.41
CA GLU A 90 -10.52 5.21 -13.06
C GLU A 90 -9.24 5.68 -12.34
N ASN A 91 -8.84 5.00 -11.26
CA ASN A 91 -7.66 5.41 -10.51
C ASN A 91 -6.37 4.99 -11.25
N PRO A 92 -5.48 5.93 -11.64
CA PRO A 92 -4.29 5.61 -12.43
C PRO A 92 -3.30 4.71 -11.70
N LEU A 93 -3.24 4.75 -10.36
CA LEU A 93 -2.38 3.88 -9.56
C LEU A 93 -2.87 2.43 -9.62
N VAL A 94 -4.18 2.24 -9.51
CA VAL A 94 -4.84 0.92 -9.60
C VAL A 94 -4.70 0.36 -11.00
N GLN A 95 -4.90 1.18 -12.04
CA GLN A 95 -4.70 0.75 -13.43
C GLN A 95 -3.25 0.30 -13.72
N ALA A 96 -2.27 1.08 -13.28
CA ALA A 96 -0.85 0.73 -13.43
C ALA A 96 -0.53 -0.58 -12.70
N TYR A 97 -1.04 -0.73 -11.49
CA TYR A 97 -0.87 -1.92 -10.68
C TYR A 97 -1.53 -3.16 -11.29
N ASN A 98 -2.74 -3.04 -11.82
CA ASN A 98 -3.43 -4.13 -12.51
C ASN A 98 -2.69 -4.57 -13.77
N ALA A 99 -2.10 -3.62 -14.50
CA ALA A 99 -1.25 -3.95 -15.64
C ALA A 99 -0.02 -4.75 -15.20
N LEU A 100 0.62 -4.40 -14.08
CA LEU A 100 1.72 -5.17 -13.50
C LEU A 100 1.29 -6.60 -13.13
N LEU A 101 0.15 -6.78 -12.46
CA LEU A 101 -0.34 -8.11 -12.10
C LEU A 101 -0.60 -9.00 -13.33
N ARG A 102 -1.24 -8.44 -14.38
CA ARG A 102 -1.48 -9.14 -15.65
C ARG A 102 -0.19 -9.56 -16.35
N THR A 103 0.87 -8.76 -16.23
CA THR A 103 2.18 -9.12 -16.77
C THR A 103 2.80 -10.31 -16.04
N VAL A 104 2.63 -10.40 -14.72
CA VAL A 104 3.24 -11.45 -13.89
C VAL A 104 2.46 -12.77 -13.94
N GLU A 105 1.14 -12.71 -14.12
CA GLU A 105 0.24 -13.85 -14.17
C GLU A 105 0.74 -15.05 -15.01
N PRO A 106 1.16 -14.90 -16.28
CA PRO A 106 1.65 -16.04 -17.08
C PRO A 106 2.94 -16.66 -16.54
N PHE A 107 3.72 -15.90 -15.76
CA PHE A 107 5.02 -16.31 -15.22
C PHE A 107 4.95 -16.83 -13.79
N LEU A 108 3.76 -16.94 -13.18
CA LEU A 108 3.56 -17.45 -11.82
C LEU A 108 4.15 -18.84 -11.60
N HIS A 109 4.22 -19.66 -12.66
CA HIS A 109 4.78 -21.00 -12.62
C HIS A 109 6.31 -21.03 -12.37
N HIS A 110 7.02 -19.90 -12.56
CA HIS A 110 8.44 -19.80 -12.22
C HIS A 110 8.69 -19.61 -10.72
N PHE A 111 7.67 -19.27 -9.92
CA PHE A 111 7.84 -19.15 -8.47
C PHE A 111 7.74 -20.51 -7.79
N GLU A 112 8.57 -20.72 -6.77
CA GLU A 112 8.49 -21.88 -5.88
C GLU A 112 7.15 -21.88 -5.12
N ASP A 113 6.68 -23.05 -4.68
CA ASP A 113 5.36 -23.21 -4.05
C ASP A 113 5.08 -22.24 -2.89
N ASP A 114 6.09 -21.97 -2.06
CA ASP A 114 5.99 -21.08 -0.90
C ASP A 114 5.70 -19.62 -1.28
N LEU A 115 6.18 -19.18 -2.45
CA LEU A 115 5.94 -17.84 -2.98
C LEU A 115 4.75 -17.82 -3.93
N ARG A 116 4.53 -18.91 -4.67
CA ARG A 116 3.49 -19.04 -5.69
C ARG A 116 2.09 -19.02 -5.11
N LYS A 117 1.83 -19.74 -4.01
CA LYS A 117 0.47 -19.82 -3.42
C LYS A 117 -0.03 -18.46 -2.90
N PRO A 118 0.75 -17.70 -2.10
CA PRO A 118 0.37 -16.35 -1.71
C PRO A 118 0.17 -15.44 -2.92
N LEU A 119 1.05 -15.54 -3.92
CA LEU A 119 1.00 -14.70 -5.12
C LEU A 119 -0.19 -15.03 -6.03
N GLN A 120 -0.60 -16.30 -6.12
CA GLN A 120 -1.79 -16.72 -6.86
C GLN A 120 -3.07 -16.21 -6.21
N ASN A 121 -3.22 -16.34 -4.89
CA ASN A 121 -4.37 -15.79 -4.17
C ASN A 121 -4.50 -14.28 -4.37
N PHE A 122 -3.35 -13.64 -4.50
CA PHE A 122 -3.21 -12.21 -4.65
C PHE A 122 -3.47 -11.70 -6.09
N VAL A 123 -2.94 -12.39 -7.11
CA VAL A 123 -3.10 -12.04 -8.52
C VAL A 123 -4.48 -12.44 -9.05
N MET A 124 -4.94 -13.65 -8.74
CA MET A 124 -6.22 -14.14 -9.24
C MET A 124 -7.41 -13.58 -8.47
N GLY A 125 -7.16 -12.75 -7.46
CA GLY A 125 -8.19 -12.13 -6.63
C GLY A 125 -9.22 -13.17 -6.20
N THR A 126 -8.77 -14.36 -5.79
CA THR A 126 -9.69 -15.41 -5.39
C THR A 126 -10.59 -14.78 -4.34
N PRO A 127 -11.92 -14.74 -4.56
CA PRO A 127 -12.83 -14.23 -3.56
C PRO A 127 -12.60 -15.14 -2.37
N SER A 128 -11.87 -14.63 -1.37
CA SER A 128 -11.71 -15.29 -0.09
C SER A 128 -13.12 -15.43 0.42
N GLY A 129 -13.69 -16.61 0.23
CA GLY A 129 -15.09 -16.86 0.47
C GLY A 129 -15.43 -16.41 1.89
N SER A 130 -16.52 -15.66 2.03
CA SER A 130 -17.16 -15.45 3.32
C SER A 130 -16.25 -14.97 4.45
N ALA A 131 -15.58 -13.83 4.28
CA ALA A 131 -15.55 -12.90 5.41
C ALA A 131 -16.88 -12.11 5.36
N ARG A 132 -17.96 -12.78 5.78
CA ARG A 132 -19.15 -12.07 6.24
C ARG A 132 -18.66 -11.15 7.35
N HIS A 133 -18.41 -9.89 7.04
CA HIS A 133 -18.48 -8.84 8.03
C HIS A 133 -19.92 -8.85 8.54
N THR A 134 -20.20 -9.70 9.52
CA THR A 134 -21.29 -9.43 10.45
C THR A 134 -20.96 -8.07 11.04
N PRO A 135 -21.81 -7.04 10.87
CA PRO A 135 -21.68 -5.88 11.72
C PRO A 135 -21.72 -6.41 13.15
N VAL A 136 -20.65 -6.22 13.91
CA VAL A 136 -20.72 -6.29 15.36
C VAL A 136 -21.67 -5.18 15.76
N ILE A 137 -22.95 -5.53 15.86
CA ILE A 137 -23.94 -4.76 16.57
C ILE A 137 -23.52 -4.90 18.02
N THR A 138 -22.67 -4.00 18.50
CA THR A 138 -22.50 -3.81 19.93
C THR A 138 -23.84 -3.28 20.43
N PRO A 139 -24.54 -4.00 21.33
CA PRO A 139 -25.80 -3.50 21.87
C PRO A 139 -25.54 -2.21 22.64
N ALA A 140 -26.29 -1.17 22.28
CA ALA A 140 -26.41 0.05 23.04
C ALA A 140 -26.84 -0.33 24.47
N VAL A 141 -25.97 -0.05 25.45
CA VAL A 141 -26.37 0.01 26.85
C VAL A 141 -27.31 1.19 26.98
N GLN A 142 -28.60 0.88 26.99
CA GLN A 142 -29.65 1.77 27.45
C GLN A 142 -29.48 1.95 28.97
N SER A 143 -28.88 3.06 29.37
CA SER A 143 -29.04 3.58 30.73
C SER A 143 -30.13 4.64 30.68
N SER A 144 -31.35 4.21 31.00
CA SER A 144 -32.51 5.06 31.20
C SER A 144 -32.31 5.98 32.40
N THR A 145 -32.76 7.23 32.23
CA THR A 145 -33.48 8.04 33.23
C THR A 145 -32.73 8.48 34.50
N THR A 146 -32.46 9.80 34.58
CA THR A 146 -33.20 10.70 35.50
C THR A 146 -32.81 12.16 35.24
N LEU A 147 -33.82 12.98 34.92
CA LEU A 147 -33.80 14.44 35.13
C LEU A 147 -33.81 14.73 36.63
N PRO A 148 -33.19 15.83 37.07
CA PRO A 148 -34.01 16.84 37.72
C PRO A 148 -33.77 18.25 37.20
N THR A 149 -34.90 18.93 37.10
CA THR A 149 -35.14 20.36 36.88
C THR A 149 -34.72 21.20 38.10
N SER A 150 -34.51 22.51 37.87
CA SER A 150 -34.38 23.63 38.84
C SER A 150 -32.99 23.81 39.46
N SER A 151 -32.44 25.01 39.67
CA SER A 151 -32.92 26.38 39.47
C SER A 151 -31.73 27.37 39.50
N ALA A 152 -32.03 28.59 39.09
CA ALA A 152 -31.32 29.88 39.11
C ALA A 152 -30.22 30.15 40.17
N PHE A 153 -29.30 31.06 39.80
CA PHE A 153 -28.49 32.06 40.55
C PHE A 153 -27.13 32.16 39.81
N ASP A 154 -26.46 33.29 39.56
CA ASP A 154 -26.69 34.73 39.72
C ASP A 154 -25.53 35.40 38.94
N ALA A 155 -25.61 36.70 38.73
CA ALA A 155 -24.68 37.49 37.94
C ALA A 155 -23.36 37.83 38.67
N LYS A 156 -22.31 38.14 37.90
CA LYS A 156 -21.22 39.14 38.11
C LYS A 156 -20.13 38.90 37.06
N LYS A 157 -19.88 39.75 36.06
CA LYS A 157 -19.34 41.13 36.04
C LYS A 157 -17.96 41.27 36.68
N GLU A 158 -16.90 41.30 35.86
CA GLU A 158 -15.62 42.06 35.99
C GLU A 158 -14.79 41.70 34.74
N ASN A 159 -14.45 42.52 33.75
CA ASN A 159 -13.83 43.85 33.62
C ASN A 159 -12.41 44.00 34.17
N ASN A 160 -11.41 43.85 33.29
CA ASN A 160 -10.11 44.55 33.29
C ASN A 160 -9.44 44.20 31.93
N HIS A 161 -9.16 45.06 30.95
CA HIS A 161 -8.57 46.40 30.88
C HIS A 161 -7.13 46.52 31.41
N ASN A 162 -6.23 46.70 30.42
CA ASN A 162 -4.95 47.41 30.38
C ASN A 162 -3.72 46.96 31.19
N HIS A 163 -2.61 46.77 30.45
CA HIS A 163 -1.34 47.53 30.50
C HIS A 163 -0.49 47.04 29.30
N ASP A 164 -0.27 47.80 28.23
CA ASP A 164 0.66 48.94 28.06
C ASP A 164 1.95 48.84 28.89
N VAL A 165 3.11 48.88 28.22
CA VAL A 165 4.35 49.63 28.58
C VAL A 165 5.56 49.09 27.78
N GLN A 166 6.03 49.94 26.84
CA GLN A 166 7.41 50.41 26.56
C GLN A 166 8.55 49.39 26.28
N MET A 167 9.21 49.48 25.11
CA MET A 167 10.39 50.30 24.73
C MET A 167 11.76 49.79 25.24
N ALA A 168 12.76 50.07 24.40
CA ALA A 168 14.23 50.01 24.58
C ALA A 168 14.86 48.69 24.08
N HIS A 169 15.88 48.66 23.22
CA HIS A 169 16.90 49.63 22.79
C HIS A 169 17.26 49.43 21.31
#